data_AF-A0A7S7LI22-F1
#
_entry.id   AF-A0A7S7LI22-F1
#
_cell.length_a   1.000
_cell.length_b   1.000
_cell.length_c   1.000
_cell.angle_alpha   90.00
_cell.angle_beta   90.00
_cell.angle_gamma   90.00
#
_symmetry.space_group_name_H-M   'P 1'
#
loop_
_entity.id
_entity.type
_entity.pdbx_description
1 polymer ?
#
loop_
_entity_poly.entity_id
_entity_poly.type
_entity_poly.pdbx_seq_one_letter_code
_entity_poly.pdbx_strand_id
1 'polypeptide(L)'
;MAPPYDNAIFGSIIFGVLGFIAAVSSTVYFGIKGSKNLSRSDTAKISLVVVVMMTFCLWIMWFCVYLSQMFPLINPIHKAEEH
;
A
#
# COMPACT_ATOMS: atom_id res chain seq x y z
N MET A 1 1.44 25.11 10.50
CA MET A 1 0.60 23.91 10.39
C MET A 1 0.62 23.52 8.93
N ALA A 2 1.39 22.49 8.56
CA ALA A 2 1.44 22.03 7.18
C ALA A 2 0.03 21.59 6.76
N PRO A 3 -0.42 21.92 5.55
CA PRO A 3 -1.74 21.54 5.11
C PRO A 3 -1.87 20.01 5.08
N PRO A 4 -3.06 19.46 5.44
CA PRO A 4 -3.19 18.03 5.70
C PRO A 4 -2.82 17.17 4.48
N TYR A 5 -2.95 17.68 3.25
CA TYR A 5 -2.58 16.94 2.04
C TYR A 5 -1.10 16.53 1.96
N ASP A 6 -0.19 17.19 2.69
CA ASP A 6 1.24 16.85 2.66
C ASP A 6 1.50 15.42 3.14
N ASN A 7 0.74 14.95 4.14
CA ASN A 7 0.84 13.59 4.66
C ASN A 7 0.28 12.55 3.67
N ALA A 8 -0.77 12.90 2.93
CA ALA A 8 -1.36 12.05 1.90
C ALA A 8 -0.36 11.82 0.75
N ILE A 9 0.32 12.88 0.32
CA ILE A 9 1.34 12.83 -0.73
C ILE A 9 2.52 11.99 -0.25
N PHE A 10 3.03 12.27 0.95
CA PHE A 10 4.16 11.52 1.52
C PHE A 10 3.86 10.03 1.65
N GLY A 11 2.69 9.65 2.18
CA GLY A 11 2.28 8.25 2.28
C GLY A 11 2.11 7.59 0.90
N SER A 12 1.56 8.30 -0.08
CA SER A 12 1.43 7.78 -1.45
C SER A 12 2.79 7.52 -2.11
N ILE A 13 3.78 8.39 -1.87
CA ILE A 13 5.16 8.18 -2.31
C ILE A 13 5.76 6.93 -1.64
N ILE A 14 5.55 6.74 -0.34
CA ILE A 14 6.02 5.54 0.38
C ILE A 14 5.44 4.26 -0.22
N PHE A 15 4.12 4.20 -0.41
CA PHE A 15 3.48 3.04 -1.05
C PHE A 15 4.00 2.80 -2.46
N GLY A 16 4.25 3.86 -3.24
CA GLY A 16 4.86 3.76 -4.56
C GLY A 16 6.28 3.18 -4.53
N VAL A 17 7.14 3.66 -3.64
CA VAL A 17 8.52 3.18 -3.49
C VAL A 17 8.56 1.73 -3.00
N LEU A 18 7.77 1.40 -1.97
CA LEU A 18 7.69 0.04 -1.45
C LEU A 18 7.12 -0.94 -2.49
N GLY A 19 6.08 -0.53 -3.22
CA GLY A 19 5.53 -1.31 -4.33
C GLY A 19 6.51 -1.55 -5.45
N PHE A 20 7.31 -0.54 -5.81
CA PHE A 20 8.35 -0.67 -6.82
C PHE A 20 9.45 -1.65 -6.37
N ILE A 21 9.95 -1.51 -5.14
CA ILE A 21 10.94 -2.42 -4.56
C ILE A 21 10.39 -3.86 -4.51
N ALA A 22 9.14 -4.03 -4.07
CA ALA A 22 8.46 -5.31 -4.04
C ALA A 22 8.33 -5.92 -5.45
N ALA A 23 8.00 -5.13 -6.47
CA ALA A 23 7.84 -5.60 -7.84
C ALA A 23 9.18 -6.04 -8.46
N VAL A 24 10.25 -5.29 -8.23
CA VAL A 24 11.61 -5.65 -8.71
C VAL A 24 12.12 -6.89 -7.97
N SER A 25 12.01 -6.92 -6.65
CA SER A 25 12.48 -8.07 -5.87
C SER A 25 11.71 -9.35 -6.18
N SER A 26 10.38 -9.27 -6.37
CA SER A 26 9.56 -10.44 -6.71
C SER A 26 9.88 -10.97 -8.10
N THR A 27 10.00 -10.10 -9.10
CA THR A 27 10.35 -10.52 -10.47
C THR A 27 11.73 -11.16 -10.55
N VAL A 28 12.73 -10.62 -9.85
CA VAL A 28 14.07 -11.23 -9.76
C VAL A 28 13.99 -12.59 -9.06
N TYR A 29 13.32 -12.67 -7.92
CA TYR A 29 13.19 -13.92 -7.16
C TYR A 29 12.52 -15.04 -7.96
N PHE A 30 11.38 -14.75 -8.58
CA PHE A 30 10.63 -15.72 -9.38
C PHE A 30 11.29 -15.99 -10.74
N GLY A 31 12.05 -15.05 -11.29
CA GLY A 31 12.86 -15.26 -12.48
C GLY A 31 14.01 -16.26 -12.25
N ILE A 32 14.63 -16.24 -11.07
CA ILE A 32 15.70 -17.17 -10.69
C ILE A 32 15.14 -18.53 -10.27
N LYS A 33 14.15 -18.55 -9.36
CA LYS A 33 13.61 -19.78 -8.76
C LYS A 33 12.74 -20.58 -9.73
N GLY A 34 11.96 -19.89 -10.57
CA GLY A 34 10.95 -20.50 -11.42
C GLY A 34 9.82 -21.19 -10.64
N SER A 35 8.93 -21.85 -11.38
CA SER A 35 7.86 -22.71 -10.84
C SER A 35 7.94 -24.09 -11.49
N LYS A 36 7.54 -25.13 -10.76
CA LYS A 36 7.51 -26.52 -11.29
C LYS A 36 6.48 -26.69 -12.41
N ASN A 37 5.44 -25.87 -12.42
CA ASN A 37 4.29 -26.00 -13.32
C ASN A 37 4.23 -24.93 -14.42
N LEU A 38 5.14 -23.95 -14.41
CA LEU A 38 5.04 -22.77 -15.28
C LEU A 38 6.42 -22.30 -15.74
N SER A 39 6.49 -21.73 -16.95
CA SER A 39 7.71 -21.10 -17.45
C SER A 39 8.18 -19.99 -16.49
N ARG A 40 9.50 -19.79 -16.41
CA ARG A 40 10.12 -18.73 -15.58
C ARG A 40 9.63 -17.34 -15.99
N SER A 41 9.46 -17.12 -17.30
CA SER A 41 8.93 -15.87 -17.85
C SER A 41 7.51 -15.58 -17.35
N ASP A 42 6.68 -16.61 -17.29
CA ASP A 42 5.26 -16.46 -17.00
C ASP A 42 5.05 -16.28 -15.49
N THR A 43 5.82 -17.00 -14.68
CA THR A 43 5.82 -16.85 -13.22
C THR A 43 6.25 -15.44 -12.80
N ALA A 44 7.28 -14.88 -13.45
CA ALA A 44 7.73 -13.52 -13.19
C ALA A 44 6.67 -12.46 -13.59
N LYS A 45 6.02 -12.63 -14.75
CA LYS A 45 4.94 -11.73 -15.20
C LYS A 45 3.73 -11.75 -14.25
N ILE A 46 3.29 -12.95 -13.86
CA ILE A 46 2.19 -13.11 -12.91
C ILE A 46 2.55 -12.47 -11.57
N SER A 47 3.77 -12.72 -11.08
CA SER A 47 4.23 -12.12 -9.83
C SER A 47 4.24 -10.59 -9.87
N LEU A 48 4.69 -9.99 -10.98
CA LEU A 48 4.65 -8.54 -11.18
C LEU A 48 3.22 -8.01 -11.05
N VAL A 49 2.28 -8.59 -11.81
CA VAL A 49 0.88 -8.16 -11.81
C VAL A 49 0.26 -8.28 -10.42
N VAL A 50 0.52 -9.39 -9.72
CA VAL A 50 -0.01 -9.63 -8.37
C VAL A 50 0.56 -8.61 -7.38
N VAL A 51 1.87 -8.33 -7.41
CA VAL A 51 2.48 -7.36 -6.49
C VAL A 51 1.98 -5.94 -6.74
N VAL A 52 1.83 -5.55 -8.01
CA VAL A 52 1.26 -4.23 -8.36
C VAL A 52 -0.19 -4.12 -7.87
N MET A 53 -1.02 -5.15 -8.11
CA MET A 53 -2.41 -5.17 -7.64
C MET A 53 -2.50 -5.15 -6.10
N MET A 54 -1.69 -5.93 -5.41
CA MET A 54 -1.64 -5.92 -3.93
C MET A 54 -1.24 -4.55 -3.40
N THR A 55 -0.19 -3.95 -3.96
CA THR A 55 0.25 -2.60 -3.56
C THR A 55 -0.86 -1.59 -3.77
N PHE A 56 -1.53 -1.63 -4.92
CA PHE A 56 -2.65 -0.74 -5.22
C PHE A 56 -3.82 -0.92 -4.25
N CYS A 57 -4.18 -2.16 -3.93
CA CYS A 57 -5.23 -2.47 -2.94
C CYS A 57 -4.87 -2.00 -1.53
N LEU A 58 -3.61 -2.17 -1.10
CA LEU A 58 -3.16 -1.69 0.21
C LEU A 58 -3.14 -0.16 0.26
N TRP A 59 -2.68 0.49 -0.82
CA TRP A 59 -2.66 1.94 -0.94
C TRP A 59 -4.08 2.53 -0.90
N ILE A 60 -5.04 1.99 -1.65
CA ILE A 60 -6.41 2.52 -1.67
C ILE A 60 -7.11 2.35 -0.30
N MET A 61 -6.88 1.22 0.39
CA MET A 61 -7.41 1.00 1.75
C MET A 61 -6.86 2.04 2.73
N TRP A 62 -5.55 2.27 2.71
CA TRP A 62 -4.92 3.32 3.53
C TRP A 62 -5.44 4.71 3.17
N PHE A 63 -5.54 5.02 1.87
CA PHE A 63 -5.98 6.31 1.38
C PHE A 63 -7.42 6.63 1.80
N CYS A 64 -8.32 5.65 1.73
CA CYS A 64 -9.70 5.80 2.21
C CYS A 64 -9.78 6.11 3.71
N VAL A 65 -9.01 5.40 4.54
CA VAL A 65 -8.95 5.63 5.99
C VAL A 65 -8.32 7.00 6.30
N TYR A 66 -7.34 7.42 5.51
CA TYR A 66 -6.74 8.74 5.64
C TYR A 66 -7.75 9.85 5.32
N LEU A 67 -8.50 9.73 4.21
CA LEU A 67 -9.51 10.70 3.81
C LEU A 67 -10.67 10.80 4.80
N SER A 68 -11.09 9.68 5.40
CA SER A 68 -12.20 9.68 6.39
C SER A 68 -11.86 10.47 7.66
N GLN A 69 -10.58 10.70 7.93
CA GLN A 69 -10.09 11.44 9.10
C GLN A 69 -9.72 12.91 8.80
N MET A 70 -9.66 13.34 7.53
CA MET A 70 -9.24 14.72 7.18
C MET A 70 -10.25 15.79 7.63
N PHE A 71 -11.54 15.49 7.58
CA PHE A 71 -12.61 16.41 7.99
C PHE A 71 -13.67 15.64 8.80
N PRO A 72 -13.40 15.31 10.07
CA PRO A 72 -14.31 14.52 10.87
C PRO A 72 -15.58 15.32 11.20
N LEU A 73 -16.76 14.73 10.96
CA LEU A 73 -18.04 15.31 11.36
C LEU A 73 -18.35 15.08 12.84
N ILE A 74 -17.80 14.01 13.42
CA ILE A 74 -18.00 13.63 14.82
C ILE A 74 -16.64 13.61 15.53
N ASN A 75 -16.56 14.31 16.65
CA ASN A 75 -15.39 14.28 17.52
C ASN A 75 -15.60 13.25 18.65
N PRO A 76 -14.54 12.59 19.14
CA PRO A 76 -14.65 11.64 20.23
C PRO A 76 -15.13 12.31 21.52
N ILE A 77 -16.22 11.81 22.10
CA ILE A 77 -16.71 12.23 23.42
C ILE A 77 -15.93 11.46 24.48
N HIS A 78 -15.08 12.16 25.22
CA HIS A 78 -14.39 11.59 26.37
C HIS A 78 -15.31 11.71 27.58
N LYS A 79 -15.72 10.59 28.19
CA LYS A 79 -16.30 10.65 29.53
C LYS A 79 -15.14 10.91 30.48
N ALA A 80 -15.03 12.13 30.99
CA ALA A 80 -14.17 12.39 32.13
C ALA A 80 -14.71 11.53 33.29
N GLU A 81 -13.87 10.67 33.88
CA GLU A 81 -14.18 10.07 35.17
C GLU A 81 -14.35 11.22 36.18
N GLU A 82 -15.60 11.49 36.57
CA GLU A 82 -15.90 12.30 37.75
C GLU A 82 -15.43 11.53 38.99
N HIS A 83 -14.34 12.00 39.59
CA HIS A 83 -13.89 11.66 40.93
C HIS A 83 -14.17 12.84 41.87
#